data_AF-A0A1C6GQK2-F1
#
_entry.id   AF-A0A1C6GQK2-F1
#
_cell.length_a   1.000
_cell.length_b   1.000
_cell.length_c   1.000
_cell.angle_alpha   90.00
_cell.angle_beta   90.00
_cell.angle_gamma   90.00
#
_symmetry.space_group_name_H-M   'P 1'
#
loop_
_entity.id
_entity.type
_entity.pdbx_description
1 polymer ?
#
loop_
_entity_poly.entity_id
_entity_poly.type
_entity_poly.pdbx_seq_one_letter_code
_entity_poly.pdbx_strand_id
1 'polypeptide(L)'
;MKLENCNKYLKNLEGKLVIFRMQQVYSLGKNPYKDLINSVEEIEVKNIELTKESYLHINDTFINLTPEIYCTIEFNPDEMRFDCDGENISLTISFDTK
;
A
#
# COMPACT_ATOMS: atom_id res chain seq x y z
N MET A 1 2.61 -13.89 -4.23
CA MET A 1 2.18 -14.29 -2.86
C MET A 1 0.65 -14.18 -2.78
N LYS A 2 -0.08 -15.00 -2.00
CA LYS A 2 -1.57 -15.01 -1.97
C LYS A 2 -2.13 -13.90 -1.05
N LEU A 3 -3.27 -13.28 -1.40
CA LEU A 3 -4.00 -12.26 -0.61
C LEU A 3 -4.13 -12.59 0.88
N GLU A 4 -4.35 -13.87 1.20
CA GLU A 4 -4.43 -14.38 2.57
C GLU A 4 -3.17 -14.11 3.40
N ASN A 5 -1.99 -14.17 2.80
CA ASN A 5 -0.74 -13.90 3.50
C ASN A 5 -0.57 -12.41 3.77
N CYS A 6 -1.01 -11.55 2.86
CA CYS A 6 -1.05 -10.09 3.07
C CYS A 6 -2.00 -9.77 4.23
N ASN A 7 -3.22 -10.29 4.22
CA ASN A 7 -4.16 -10.06 5.31
C ASN A 7 -3.68 -10.60 6.66
N LYS A 8 -2.95 -11.72 6.70
CA LYS A 8 -2.29 -12.19 7.94
C LYS A 8 -1.28 -11.18 8.47
N TYR A 9 -0.46 -10.59 7.59
CA TYR A 9 0.48 -9.55 7.98
C TYR A 9 -0.26 -8.30 8.48
N LEU A 10 -1.23 -7.78 7.72
CA LEU A 10 -1.99 -6.58 8.08
C LEU A 10 -2.70 -6.75 9.42
N LYS A 11 -3.30 -7.93 9.67
CA LYS A 11 -3.95 -8.23 10.96
C LYS A 11 -2.99 -8.15 12.16
N ASN A 12 -1.69 -8.39 11.98
CA ASN A 12 -0.71 -8.22 13.06
C ASN A 12 -0.45 -6.74 13.41
N LEU A 13 -0.95 -5.79 12.62
CA LEU A 13 -0.87 -4.36 12.89
C LEU A 13 -2.04 -3.87 13.76
N GLU A 14 -3.14 -4.63 13.85
CA GLU A 14 -4.30 -4.24 14.68
C GLU A 14 -3.90 -4.10 16.16
N GLY A 15 -4.37 -3.01 16.78
CA GLY A 15 -4.03 -2.60 18.14
C GLY A 15 -2.67 -1.91 18.29
N LYS A 16 -1.94 -1.66 17.19
CA LYS A 16 -0.64 -0.97 17.21
C LYS A 16 -0.74 0.46 16.70
N LEU A 17 0.10 1.32 17.25
CA LEU A 17 0.42 2.63 16.69
C LEU A 17 1.50 2.43 15.62
N VAL A 18 1.21 2.83 14.39
CA VAL A 18 2.11 2.65 13.24
C VAL A 18 2.30 3.96 12.49
N ILE A 19 3.46 4.10 11.86
CA ILE A 19 3.67 5.10 10.83
C ILE A 19 3.24 4.48 9.51
N PHE A 20 2.09 4.94 9.01
CA PHE A 20 1.60 4.62 7.68
C PHE A 20 2.26 5.53 6.65
N ARG A 21 2.83 4.94 5.60
CA ARG A 21 3.33 5.70 4.44
C ARG A 21 2.65 5.24 3.17
N MET A 22 2.27 6.21 2.35
CA MET A 22 1.76 6.00 1.01
C MET A 22 2.55 6.87 0.04
N GLN A 23 3.33 6.23 -0.82
CA GLN A 23 4.19 6.92 -1.78
C GLN A 23 3.86 6.48 -3.20
N GLN A 24 3.59 7.44 -4.08
CA GLN A 24 3.41 7.20 -5.51
C GLN A 24 4.51 7.91 -6.27
N VAL A 25 5.21 7.21 -7.15
CA VAL A 25 6.33 7.74 -7.94
C VAL A 25 6.22 7.34 -9.41
N TYR A 26 6.87 8.08 -10.30
CA TYR A 26 7.16 7.55 -11.63
C TYR A 26 8.23 6.45 -11.52
N SER A 27 7.95 5.21 -11.92
CA SER A 27 8.92 4.11 -11.93
C SER A 27 9.92 4.21 -13.09
N LEU A 28 9.51 4.79 -14.23
CA LEU A 28 10.32 4.98 -15.44
C LEU A 28 9.97 6.30 -16.14
N GLY A 29 10.71 6.66 -17.20
CA GLY A 29 10.45 7.85 -18.03
C GLY A 29 11.42 9.00 -17.79
N LYS A 30 11.00 10.24 -18.09
CA LYS A 30 11.89 11.44 -18.06
C LYS A 30 12.30 11.88 -16.66
N ASN A 31 11.48 11.62 -15.65
CA ASN A 31 11.74 11.97 -14.25
C ASN A 31 11.45 10.76 -13.35
N PRO A 32 12.26 9.69 -13.44
CA PRO A 32 12.05 8.49 -12.62
C PRO A 32 12.22 8.84 -11.14
N TYR A 33 11.47 8.16 -10.29
CA TYR A 33 11.39 8.30 -8.84
C TYR A 33 10.95 9.68 -8.32
N LYS A 34 10.39 10.52 -9.21
CA LYS A 34 9.76 11.76 -8.76
C LYS A 34 8.46 11.44 -8.02
N ASP A 35 8.36 11.91 -6.79
CA ASP A 35 7.15 11.84 -5.97
C ASP A 35 5.97 12.55 -6.66
N LEU A 36 4.89 11.81 -6.82
CA LEU A 36 3.56 12.29 -7.18
C LEU A 36 2.70 12.44 -5.92
N ILE A 37 2.80 11.46 -5.02
CA ILE A 37 2.15 11.43 -3.72
C ILE A 37 3.20 10.97 -2.71
N ASN A 38 3.26 11.64 -1.56
CA ASN A 38 4.07 11.21 -0.44
C ASN A 38 3.33 11.60 0.84
N SER A 39 2.52 10.68 1.36
CA SER A 39 1.79 10.85 2.62
C SER A 39 2.44 10.00 3.71
N VAL A 40 2.59 10.60 4.89
CA VAL A 40 3.13 9.95 6.09
C VAL A 40 2.27 10.36 7.26
N GLU A 41 1.62 9.37 7.89
CA GLU A 41 0.68 9.60 8.98
C GLU A 41 0.95 8.62 10.12
N GLU A 42 0.81 9.09 11.35
CA GLU A 42 0.80 8.22 12.52
C GLU A 42 -0.65 7.84 12.84
N ILE A 43 -0.94 6.54 12.81
CA ILE A 43 -2.29 6.02 13.01
C ILE A 43 -2.28 4.86 14.01
N GLU A 44 -3.29 4.82 14.87
CA GLU A 44 -3.61 3.63 15.65
C GLU A 44 -4.51 2.73 14.79
N VAL A 45 -4.04 1.52 14.48
CA VAL A 45 -4.77 0.60 13.61
C VAL A 45 -5.81 -0.17 14.43
N LYS A 46 -7.08 0.16 14.28
CA LYS A 46 -8.21 -0.55 14.93
C LYS A 46 -8.67 -1.74 14.11
N ASN A 47 -8.74 -1.56 12.80
CA ASN A 47 -9.06 -2.60 11.83
C ASN A 47 -8.28 -2.35 10.55
N ILE A 48 -7.78 -3.42 9.93
CA ILE A 48 -7.13 -3.32 8.63
C ILE A 48 -7.34 -4.59 7.81
N GLU A 49 -7.63 -4.43 6.53
CA GLU A 49 -7.78 -5.53 5.58
C GLU A 49 -7.57 -5.06 4.13
N LEU A 50 -6.98 -5.93 3.32
CA LEU A 50 -6.97 -5.82 1.87
C LEU A 50 -8.09 -6.71 1.31
N THR A 51 -9.02 -6.09 0.59
CA THR A 51 -10.15 -6.78 -0.03
C THR A 51 -9.75 -7.46 -1.35
N LYS A 52 -10.61 -8.35 -1.86
CA LYS A 52 -10.40 -9.03 -3.14
C LYS A 52 -10.43 -8.09 -4.35
N GLU A 53 -11.04 -6.92 -4.19
CA GLU A 53 -11.12 -5.86 -5.21
C GLU A 53 -9.94 -4.87 -5.09
N SER A 54 -8.92 -5.21 -4.30
CA SER A 54 -7.74 -4.37 -4.05
C SER A 54 -8.07 -3.04 -3.36
N TYR A 55 -9.08 -3.00 -2.49
CA TYR A 55 -9.23 -1.89 -1.54
C TYR A 55 -8.50 -2.20 -0.24
N LEU A 56 -7.63 -1.31 0.21
CA LEU A 56 -7.10 -1.33 1.57
C LEU A 56 -8.07 -0.54 2.46
N HIS A 57 -8.72 -1.26 3.35
CA HIS A 57 -9.57 -0.71 4.39
C HIS A 57 -8.72 -0.59 5.66
N ILE A 58 -8.64 0.62 6.21
CA ILE A 58 -7.91 0.91 7.44
C ILE A 58 -8.72 1.87 8.30
N ASN A 59 -9.07 1.43 9.51
CA ASN A 59 -10.04 2.12 10.37
C ASN A 59 -11.35 2.35 9.60
N ASP A 60 -11.79 3.60 9.49
CA ASP A 60 -12.98 4.01 8.72
C ASP A 60 -12.63 4.55 7.32
N THR A 61 -11.36 4.38 6.89
CA THR A 61 -10.83 4.90 5.62
C THR A 61 -10.68 3.79 4.59
N PHE A 62 -11.06 4.09 3.33
CA PHE A 62 -10.90 3.20 2.20
C PHE A 62 -9.91 3.79 1.19
N ILE A 63 -8.90 3.00 0.86
CA ILE A 63 -7.91 3.34 -0.16
C ILE A 63 -8.10 2.40 -1.34
N ASN A 64 -8.46 2.98 -2.48
CA ASN A 64 -8.65 2.26 -3.72
C ASN A 64 -7.29 1.92 -4.36
N LEU A 65 -6.97 0.62 -4.46
CA LEU A 65 -5.76 0.10 -5.13
C LEU A 65 -6.16 -0.73 -6.37
N THR A 66 -7.35 -0.47 -6.94
CA THR A 66 -7.96 -1.27 -8.01
C THR A 66 -7.04 -1.37 -9.23
N PRO A 67 -6.87 -2.58 -9.80
CA PRO A 67 -5.90 -2.92 -10.85
C PRO A 67 -6.23 -2.44 -12.28
N GLU A 68 -7.19 -1.53 -12.51
CA GLU A 68 -7.35 -0.96 -13.88
C GLU A 68 -6.10 -0.18 -14.33
N ILE A 69 -5.24 0.18 -13.38
CA ILE A 69 -3.97 0.87 -13.59
C ILE A 69 -2.76 0.01 -13.12
N TYR A 70 -2.93 -0.85 -12.10
CA TYR A 70 -1.88 -1.65 -11.46
C TYR A 70 -1.83 -3.11 -11.97
N CYS A 71 -0.71 -3.56 -12.53
CA CYS A 71 -0.57 -4.89 -13.14
C CYS A 71 0.22 -5.91 -12.32
N THR A 72 1.06 -5.46 -11.39
CA THR A 72 1.76 -6.35 -10.46
C THR A 72 1.57 -5.85 -9.04
N ILE A 73 1.22 -6.75 -8.13
CA ILE A 73 1.18 -6.46 -6.70
C ILE A 73 2.20 -7.35 -6.00
N GLU A 74 3.24 -6.72 -5.47
CA GLU A 74 4.26 -7.35 -4.65
C GLU A 74 3.99 -7.08 -3.18
N PHE A 75 3.98 -8.15 -2.40
CA PHE A 75 3.74 -8.07 -0.97
C PHE A 75 5.00 -8.56 -0.28
N ASN A 76 5.58 -7.73 0.58
CA ASN A 76 6.69 -8.07 1.45
C ASN A 76 6.26 -7.84 2.91
N PRO A 77 6.97 -8.43 3.89
CA PRO A 77 6.67 -8.24 5.31
C PRO A 77 6.77 -6.79 5.78
N ASP A 78 7.44 -5.92 5.03
CA ASP A 78 7.68 -4.52 5.43
C ASP A 78 6.87 -3.53 4.57
N GLU A 79 6.41 -3.95 3.40
CA GLU A 79 5.71 -3.09 2.45
C GLU A 79 4.83 -3.86 1.46
N MET A 80 3.82 -3.17 0.93
CA MET A 80 2.99 -3.59 -0.18
C MET A 80 3.26 -2.65 -1.35
N ARG A 81 3.73 -3.19 -2.47
CA ARG A 81 4.05 -2.43 -3.68
C ARG A 81 3.10 -2.81 -4.81
N PHE A 82 2.62 -1.81 -5.52
CA PHE A 82 1.70 -1.91 -6.63
C PHE A 82 2.36 -1.24 -7.84
N ASP A 83 2.75 -2.02 -8.83
CA ASP A 83 3.33 -1.54 -10.08
C ASP A 83 2.24 -1.41 -11.16
N CYS A 84 2.16 -0.24 -11.79
CA CYS A 84 1.28 0.02 -12.95
C CYS A 84 1.92 -0.39 -14.28
N ASP A 85 1.19 -1.14 -15.12
CA ASP A 85 1.58 -1.32 -16.51
C ASP A 85 0.79 -0.33 -17.38
N GLY A 86 1.52 0.43 -18.20
CA GLY A 86 0.95 1.44 -19.09
C GLY A 86 1.38 2.88 -18.79
N GLU A 87 1.64 3.25 -17.53
CA GLU A 87 1.97 4.65 -17.16
C GLU A 87 3.31 4.88 -16.46
N ASN A 88 4.14 3.86 -16.22
CA ASN A 88 5.41 4.00 -15.50
C ASN A 88 5.21 4.61 -14.10
N ILE A 89 4.22 4.16 -13.33
CA ILE A 89 3.96 4.63 -11.97
C ILE A 89 4.03 3.43 -11.01
N SER A 90 4.58 3.65 -9.83
CA SER A 90 4.61 2.69 -8.71
C SER A 90 3.97 3.33 -7.49
N LEU A 91 3.11 2.59 -6.79
CA LEU A 91 2.56 2.95 -5.48
C LEU A 91 3.13 1.98 -4.44
N THR A 92 3.72 2.51 -3.38
CA THR A 92 4.20 1.75 -2.23
C THR A 92 3.45 2.17 -0.99
N ILE A 93 2.98 1.19 -0.24
CA ILE A 93 2.35 1.34 1.07
C ILE A 93 3.20 0.59 2.09
N SER A 94 3.62 1.25 3.17
CA SER A 94 4.39 0.62 4.24
C SER A 94 3.90 1.03 5.62
N PHE A 95 4.21 0.18 6.60
CA PHE A 95 3.82 0.35 8.00
C PHE A 95 5.04 0.12 8.90
N ASP A 96 5.50 1.17 9.58
CA ASP A 96 6.50 1.00 10.63
C ASP A 96 5.82 0.95 11.99
N THR A 97 5.93 -0.19 12.68
CA THR A 97 5.53 -0.28 14.09
C THR A 97 6.60 0.38 14.95
N LYS A 98 6.21 1.29 15.84
CA LYS A 98 7.11 1.84 16.86
C LYS A 98 7.51 0.82 17.91
#